data_AF-A0A2N9J996-F1
#
_entry.id   AF-A0A2N9J996-F1
#
_cell.length_a   1.000
_cell.length_b   1.000
_cell.length_c   1.000
_cell.angle_alpha   90.00
_cell.angle_beta   90.00
_cell.angle_gamma   90.00
#
_symmetry.space_group_name_H-M   'P 1'
#
loop_
_entity.id
_entity.type
_entity.pdbx_description
1 polymer ?
#
loop_
_entity_poly.entity_id
_entity_poly.type
_entity_poly.pdbx_seq_one_letter_code
_entity_poly.pdbx_strand_id
1 'polypeptide(L)'
;MSDYLPDELVLEILHRLPAKSLIRFRCVSKSWNSLITSPTFINSHLTQSLSLFSNSNSNTLIVRHCASHPNIEHYKLFRDENDSFDQIQQLDFPVSSRRIHHFMLIGSVNGLFSLHEQERFILWNPSIKKSITLPKPCITFKIHGSVSSHLALGFDPRSNDYKVVRIAFISRNHIPGEPEIPIVEVYSLSEGSWRITSASASFPPGISFNDWNHPAASLNGAVHFAVHDRGNAYCPLVLSFDLGDEVFRVISVPNGMFGAGDSVHTSVFGGSLSLLCHDTRKHTVNKCCSIWVMKEYGVVDSWTKQFTVDLNGGIERVLGLRKNGHILVEAKV
;
A
#
# COMPACT_ATOMS: atom_id res chain seq x y z
N MET A 1 -29.54 28.44 -8.82
CA MET A 1 -29.43 26.99 -8.55
C MET A 1 -30.50 26.34 -9.42
N SER A 2 -30.58 25.00 -9.52
CA SER A 2 -31.73 24.40 -10.19
C SER A 2 -32.94 24.65 -9.30
N ASP A 3 -33.81 25.61 -9.65
CA ASP A 3 -34.97 26.04 -8.85
C ASP A 3 -36.06 24.95 -8.67
N TYR A 4 -35.75 23.70 -9.01
CA TYR A 4 -36.69 22.57 -9.08
C TYR A 4 -36.27 21.33 -8.27
N LEU A 5 -35.09 21.32 -7.62
CA LEU A 5 -34.64 20.18 -6.82
C LEU A 5 -34.16 20.64 -5.43
N PRO A 6 -34.67 20.04 -4.33
CA PRO A 6 -34.14 20.24 -2.98
C PRO A 6 -32.63 19.95 -2.90
N ASP A 7 -31.92 20.71 -2.05
CA ASP A 7 -30.47 20.59 -1.88
C ASP A 7 -30.06 19.19 -1.39
N GLU A 8 -30.91 18.53 -0.60
CA GLU A 8 -30.69 17.16 -0.11
C GLU A 8 -30.66 16.16 -1.26
N LEU A 9 -31.56 16.31 -2.24
CA LEU A 9 -31.60 15.43 -3.42
C LEU A 9 -30.42 15.70 -4.35
N VAL A 10 -30.00 16.96 -4.50
CA VAL A 10 -28.78 17.29 -5.26
C VAL A 10 -27.57 16.62 -4.61
N LEU A 11 -27.47 16.71 -3.28
CA LEU A 11 -26.39 16.08 -2.52
C LEU A 11 -26.40 14.56 -2.70
N GLU A 12 -27.56 13.91 -2.62
CA GLU A 12 -27.71 12.48 -2.82
C GLU A 12 -27.32 12.04 -4.24
N ILE A 13 -27.73 12.81 -5.26
CA ILE A 13 -27.35 12.57 -6.66
C ILE A 13 -25.83 12.64 -6.79
N LEU A 14 -25.21 13.71 -6.27
CA LEU A 14 -23.76 13.90 -6.35
C LEU A 14 -23.00 12.77 -5.65
N HIS A 15 -23.46 12.31 -4.49
CA HIS A 15 -22.84 11.20 -3.76
C HIS A 15 -22.77 9.90 -4.58
N ARG A 16 -23.75 9.65 -5.45
CA ARG A 16 -23.79 8.44 -6.29
C ARG A 16 -22.92 8.53 -7.54
N LEU A 17 -22.35 9.70 -7.86
CA LEU A 17 -21.58 9.88 -9.08
C LEU A 17 -20.12 9.43 -8.93
N PRO A 18 -19.50 8.90 -10.00
CA PRO A 18 -18.07 8.65 -10.00
C PRO A 18 -17.25 9.93 -9.78
N ALA A 19 -16.10 9.82 -9.12
CA ALA A 19 -15.19 10.95 -8.84
C ALA A 19 -14.85 11.77 -10.09
N LYS A 20 -14.69 11.12 -11.24
CA LYS A 20 -14.44 11.77 -12.53
C LYS A 20 -15.57 12.71 -12.96
N SER A 21 -16.83 12.32 -12.74
CA SER A 21 -18.00 13.16 -13.03
C SER A 21 -18.07 14.33 -12.07
N LEU A 22 -17.85 14.07 -10.77
CA LEU A 22 -17.82 15.10 -9.73
C LEU A 22 -16.80 16.20 -10.03
N ILE A 23 -15.61 15.84 -10.51
CA ILE A 23 -14.59 16.83 -10.88
C ILE A 23 -15.03 17.73 -12.02
N ARG A 24 -15.73 17.18 -13.02
CA ARG A 24 -16.31 17.99 -14.12
C ARG A 24 -17.41 18.90 -13.59
N PHE A 25 -18.20 18.41 -12.64
CA PHE A 25 -19.35 19.10 -12.06
C PHE A 25 -18.95 20.28 -11.16
N ARG A 26 -17.70 20.34 -10.70
CA ARG A 26 -17.14 21.55 -10.08
C ARG A 26 -17.20 22.78 -10.98
N CYS A 27 -17.25 22.62 -12.30
CA CYS A 27 -17.36 23.74 -13.23
C CYS A 27 -18.80 24.24 -13.44
N VAL A 28 -19.82 23.56 -12.89
CA VAL A 28 -21.23 23.89 -13.08
C VAL A 28 -21.62 25.15 -12.30
N SER A 29 -21.20 25.26 -11.04
CA SER A 29 -21.47 26.44 -10.21
C SER A 29 -20.50 26.55 -9.03
N LYS A 30 -20.40 27.75 -8.43
CA LYS A 30 -19.61 27.98 -7.21
C LYS A 30 -20.12 27.12 -6.05
N SER A 31 -21.43 26.98 -5.90
CA SER A 31 -22.06 26.17 -4.86
C SER A 31 -21.71 24.69 -5.01
N TRP A 32 -21.80 24.16 -6.23
CA TRP A 32 -21.41 22.77 -6.52
C TRP A 32 -19.92 22.54 -6.30
N ASN A 33 -19.06 23.47 -6.75
CA ASN A 33 -17.64 23.38 -6.45
C ASN A 33 -17.39 23.34 -4.93
N SER A 34 -17.98 24.27 -4.17
CA SER A 34 -17.84 24.35 -2.72
C SER A 34 -18.26 23.05 -2.04
N LEU A 35 -19.43 22.50 -2.42
CA LEU A 35 -19.94 21.24 -1.88
C LEU A 35 -19.01 20.07 -2.19
N ILE A 36 -18.64 19.89 -3.47
CA ILE A 36 -17.82 18.76 -3.94
C ILE A 36 -16.39 18.82 -3.37
N THR A 37 -15.85 20.01 -3.10
CA THR A 37 -14.53 20.18 -2.49
C THR A 37 -14.53 20.14 -0.96
N SER A 38 -15.71 20.06 -0.33
CA SER A 38 -15.79 20.03 1.13
C SER A 38 -15.22 18.71 1.69
N PRO A 39 -14.46 18.74 2.79
CA PRO A 39 -13.92 17.52 3.40
C PRO A 39 -15.00 16.51 3.78
N THR A 40 -16.16 16.99 4.25
CA THR A 40 -17.30 16.16 4.61
C THR A 40 -17.83 15.37 3.42
N PHE A 41 -18.06 16.02 2.28
CA PHE A 41 -18.50 15.36 1.05
C PHE A 41 -17.45 14.37 0.52
N ILE A 42 -16.18 14.74 0.55
CA ILE A 42 -15.09 13.86 0.09
C ILE A 42 -15.03 12.59 0.94
N ASN A 43 -15.12 12.74 2.27
CA ASN A 43 -15.08 11.60 3.20
C ASN A 43 -16.31 10.71 3.05
N SER A 44 -17.52 11.27 3.02
CA SER A 44 -18.75 10.47 2.84
C SER A 44 -18.77 9.77 1.48
N HIS A 45 -18.35 10.44 0.41
CA HIS A 45 -18.23 9.85 -0.93
C HIS A 45 -17.23 8.69 -0.94
N LEU A 46 -16.07 8.86 -0.29
CA LEU A 46 -15.06 7.81 -0.18
C LEU A 46 -15.59 6.61 0.61
N THR A 47 -16.19 6.82 1.78
CA THR A 47 -16.77 5.75 2.60
C THR A 47 -17.86 5.00 1.83
N GLN A 48 -18.75 5.72 1.16
CA GLN A 48 -19.79 5.12 0.32
C GLN A 48 -19.16 4.31 -0.81
N SER A 49 -18.18 4.87 -1.52
CA SER A 49 -17.46 4.18 -2.59
C SER A 49 -16.83 2.88 -2.09
N LEU A 50 -16.11 2.89 -0.96
CA LEU A 50 -15.50 1.70 -0.34
C LEU A 50 -16.56 0.65 0.09
N SER A 51 -17.72 1.09 0.58
CA SER A 51 -18.82 0.19 0.93
C SER A 51 -19.48 -0.44 -0.29
N LEU A 52 -19.71 0.33 -1.36
CA LEU A 52 -20.26 -0.15 -2.62
C LEU A 52 -19.28 -1.07 -3.33
N PHE A 53 -17.97 -0.79 -3.24
CA PHE A 53 -16.95 -1.73 -3.67
C PHE A 53 -17.07 -3.03 -2.87
N SER A 54 -17.29 -3.02 -1.57
CA SER A 54 -17.45 -4.28 -0.82
C SER A 54 -18.66 -5.12 -1.29
N ASN A 55 -19.70 -4.47 -1.84
CA ASN A 55 -20.96 -5.11 -2.23
C ASN A 55 -21.17 -5.33 -3.75
N SER A 56 -20.27 -4.83 -4.61
CA SER A 56 -20.40 -4.92 -6.07
C SER A 56 -19.60 -6.10 -6.64
N ASN A 57 -20.16 -6.77 -7.66
CA ASN A 57 -19.46 -7.84 -8.41
C ASN A 57 -18.43 -7.32 -9.42
N SER A 58 -18.33 -6.01 -9.64
CA SER A 58 -17.34 -5.42 -10.54
C SER A 58 -16.22 -4.77 -9.73
N ASN A 59 -14.99 -5.24 -9.97
CA ASN A 59 -13.78 -4.62 -9.45
C ASN A 59 -13.03 -3.89 -10.56
N THR A 60 -12.16 -2.98 -10.15
CA THR A 60 -11.25 -2.33 -11.08
C THR A 60 -9.83 -2.47 -10.55
N LEU A 61 -8.93 -2.93 -11.40
CA LEU A 61 -7.54 -3.17 -11.05
C LEU A 61 -6.66 -2.21 -11.84
N ILE A 62 -5.63 -1.68 -11.19
CA ILE A 62 -4.57 -0.96 -11.87
C ILE A 62 -3.38 -1.91 -11.96
N VAL A 63 -3.12 -2.37 -13.17
CA VAL A 63 -1.95 -3.19 -13.46
C VAL A 63 -0.84 -2.26 -13.91
N ARG A 64 0.28 -2.34 -13.18
CA ARG A 64 1.52 -1.66 -13.51
C ARG A 64 2.42 -2.65 -14.26
N HIS A 65 2.87 -2.26 -15.44
CA HIS A 65 3.78 -3.05 -16.26
C HIS A 65 4.96 -2.17 -16.68
N CYS A 66 6.19 -2.63 -16.42
CA CYS A 66 7.40 -1.98 -16.90
C CYS A 66 7.90 -2.75 -18.13
N ALA A 67 7.84 -2.14 -19.31
CA ALA A 67 8.39 -2.76 -20.51
C ALA A 67 9.91 -2.61 -20.52
N SER A 68 10.64 -3.68 -20.83
CA SER A 68 12.09 -3.64 -20.97
C SER A 68 12.45 -3.04 -22.34
N HIS A 69 13.05 -1.85 -22.37
CA HIS A 69 13.62 -1.15 -23.54
C HIS A 69 12.63 -0.49 -24.55
N PRO A 70 12.49 0.85 -24.54
CA PRO A 70 12.86 1.75 -23.45
C PRO A 70 12.04 1.40 -22.20
N ASN A 71 12.66 1.53 -21.03
CA ASN A 71 11.98 1.34 -19.75
C ASN A 71 10.86 2.39 -19.59
N ILE A 72 9.65 1.99 -19.96
CA ILE A 72 8.43 2.81 -19.88
C ILE A 72 7.47 2.10 -18.95
N GLU A 73 6.94 2.86 -17.99
CA GLU A 73 5.89 2.41 -17.12
C GLU A 73 4.53 2.59 -17.79
N HIS A 74 3.81 1.50 -17.91
CA HIS A 74 2.43 1.49 -18.35
C HIS A 74 1.53 1.18 -17.16
N TYR A 75 0.52 2.03 -16.98
CA TYR A 75 -0.53 1.83 -16.02
C TYR A 75 -1.81 1.56 -16.78
N LYS A 76 -2.40 0.39 -16.56
CA LYS A 76 -3.61 -0.05 -17.26
C LYS A 76 -4.70 -0.31 -16.26
N LEU A 77 -5.86 0.27 -16.52
CA LEU A 77 -7.08 0.04 -15.77
C LEU A 77 -7.82 -1.14 -16.39
N PHE A 78 -7.95 -2.21 -15.62
CA PHE A 78 -8.70 -3.40 -16.00
C PHE A 78 -10.01 -3.45 -15.25
N ARG A 79 -11.06 -3.88 -15.94
CA ARG A 79 -12.25 -4.35 -15.28
C ARG A 79 -12.04 -5.80 -14.88
N ASP A 80 -12.32 -6.07 -13.63
CA ASP A 80 -12.32 -7.41 -13.06
C ASP A 80 -13.79 -7.85 -12.93
N GLU A 81 -14.27 -8.54 -13.97
CA GLU A 81 -15.55 -9.26 -13.99
C GLU A 81 -15.27 -10.77 -13.98
N ASN A 82 -16.20 -11.59 -13.49
CA ASN A 82 -15.94 -12.99 -13.10
C ASN A 82 -15.09 -13.79 -14.12
N ASP A 83 -15.35 -13.62 -15.42
CA ASP A 83 -14.72 -14.40 -16.50
C ASP A 83 -13.85 -13.60 -17.48
N SER A 84 -13.70 -12.27 -17.31
CA SER A 84 -12.91 -11.44 -18.24
C SER A 84 -11.99 -10.44 -17.53
N PHE A 85 -10.86 -10.16 -18.18
CA PHE A 85 -9.90 -9.12 -17.80
C PHE A 85 -9.86 -8.07 -18.90
N ASP A 86 -10.90 -7.25 -18.96
CA ASP A 86 -11.05 -6.28 -20.04
C ASP A 86 -10.30 -5.00 -19.71
N GLN A 87 -9.31 -4.66 -20.54
CA GLN A 87 -8.60 -3.39 -20.43
C GLN A 87 -9.59 -2.25 -20.73
N ILE A 88 -9.93 -1.46 -19.72
CA ILE A 88 -10.84 -0.31 -19.85
C ILE A 88 -10.08 0.87 -20.46
N GLN A 89 -8.89 1.15 -19.94
CA GLN A 89 -8.18 2.40 -20.20
C GLN A 89 -6.69 2.28 -19.90
N GLN A 90 -5.86 2.91 -20.73
CA GLN A 90 -4.49 3.25 -20.37
C GLN A 90 -4.50 4.55 -19.55
N LEU A 91 -3.84 4.52 -18.39
CA LEU A 91 -3.71 5.64 -17.48
C LEU A 91 -2.39 6.36 -17.76
N ASP A 92 -2.49 7.67 -17.98
CA ASP A 92 -1.31 8.52 -18.13
C ASP A 92 -0.73 8.82 -16.75
N PHE A 93 0.51 8.40 -16.52
CA PHE A 93 1.25 8.83 -15.35
C PHE A 93 1.92 10.17 -15.65
N PRO A 94 1.56 11.26 -14.95
CA PRO A 94 1.95 12.62 -15.33
C PRO A 94 3.42 12.96 -15.03
N VAL A 95 4.21 12.00 -14.54
CA VAL A 95 5.58 12.25 -14.10
C VAL A 95 6.56 11.29 -14.77
N SER A 96 7.54 11.84 -15.49
CA SER A 96 8.64 11.06 -16.04
C SER A 96 9.69 10.72 -14.97
N SER A 97 10.18 9.48 -15.00
CA SER A 97 11.38 9.05 -14.26
C SER A 97 12.61 9.80 -14.79
N ARG A 98 13.52 10.17 -13.88
CA ARG A 98 14.71 10.97 -14.21
C ARG A 98 15.96 10.12 -14.48
N ARG A 99 16.06 8.91 -13.89
CA ARG A 99 17.32 8.15 -13.88
C ARG A 99 17.17 6.64 -13.98
N ILE A 100 16.21 6.04 -13.28
CA ILE A 100 16.12 4.57 -13.11
C ILE A 100 15.09 3.96 -14.09
N HIS A 101 14.48 4.84 -14.88
CA HIS A 101 13.44 4.56 -15.86
C HIS A 101 12.17 3.88 -15.30
N HIS A 102 12.03 3.76 -13.98
CA HIS A 102 10.80 3.32 -13.32
C HIS A 102 10.75 3.84 -11.87
N PHE A 103 9.55 3.94 -11.32
CA PHE A 103 9.29 4.27 -9.92
C PHE A 103 9.05 2.98 -9.12
N MET A 104 9.39 2.93 -7.84
CA MET A 104 8.99 1.81 -6.98
C MET A 104 7.67 2.15 -6.29
N LEU A 105 6.76 1.18 -6.21
CA LEU A 105 5.49 1.34 -5.53
C LEU A 105 5.72 1.22 -4.02
N ILE A 106 5.34 2.25 -3.27
CA ILE A 106 5.39 2.22 -1.80
C ILE A 106 4.12 1.56 -1.25
N GLY A 107 2.99 1.83 -1.88
CA GLY A 107 1.70 1.28 -1.48
C GLY A 107 0.53 2.05 -2.08
N SER A 108 -0.66 1.55 -1.79
CA SER A 108 -1.92 2.16 -2.19
C SER A 108 -2.94 2.07 -1.07
N VAL A 109 -3.66 3.15 -0.82
CA VAL A 109 -4.74 3.21 0.16
C VAL A 109 -5.82 4.16 -0.34
N ASN A 110 -7.09 3.77 -0.26
CA ASN A 110 -8.23 4.59 -0.67
C ASN A 110 -8.16 5.14 -2.11
N GLY A 111 -7.54 4.39 -3.03
CA GLY A 111 -7.33 4.81 -4.43
C GLY A 111 -6.20 5.84 -4.64
N LEU A 112 -5.49 6.22 -3.58
CA LEU A 112 -4.26 7.00 -3.64
C LEU A 112 -3.05 6.06 -3.69
N PHE A 113 -2.11 6.34 -4.59
CA PHE A 113 -0.88 5.57 -4.77
C PHE A 113 0.31 6.42 -4.35
N SER A 114 1.29 5.80 -3.69
CA SER A 114 2.58 6.43 -3.41
C SER A 114 3.67 5.69 -4.16
N LEU A 115 4.50 6.43 -4.88
CA LEU A 115 5.61 5.91 -5.65
C LEU A 115 6.88 6.70 -5.32
N HIS A 116 8.05 6.09 -5.51
CA HIS A 116 9.31 6.82 -5.37
C HIS A 116 10.39 6.42 -6.38
N GLU A 117 11.28 7.36 -6.63
CA GLU A 117 12.53 7.17 -7.37
C GLU A 117 13.64 7.84 -6.56
N GLN A 118 14.54 7.06 -5.96
CA GLN A 118 15.52 7.58 -4.98
C GLN A 118 14.81 8.35 -3.85
N GLU A 119 15.11 9.64 -3.69
CA GLU A 119 14.53 10.56 -2.70
C GLU A 119 13.33 11.35 -3.23
N ARG A 120 12.87 11.05 -4.45
CA ARG A 120 11.71 11.70 -5.06
C ARG A 120 10.48 10.85 -4.79
N PHE A 121 9.59 11.36 -3.94
CA PHE A 121 8.33 10.72 -3.61
C PHE A 121 7.18 11.39 -4.37
N ILE A 122 6.20 10.60 -4.80
CA ILE A 122 5.05 11.04 -5.57
C ILE A 122 3.80 10.44 -4.95
N LEU A 123 2.79 11.27 -4.70
CA LEU A 123 1.44 10.81 -4.47
C LEU A 123 0.64 10.99 -5.75
N TRP A 124 -0.08 9.95 -6.16
CA TRP A 124 -0.83 9.91 -7.41
C TRP A 124 -2.25 9.41 -7.18
N ASN A 125 -3.22 10.19 -7.66
CA ASN A 125 -4.61 9.81 -7.72
C ASN A 125 -5.03 9.70 -9.20
N PRO A 126 -5.12 8.48 -9.74
CA PRO A 126 -5.47 8.23 -11.14
C PRO A 126 -6.88 8.70 -11.50
N SER A 127 -7.85 8.55 -10.58
CA SER A 127 -9.26 8.87 -10.80
C SER A 127 -9.48 10.35 -11.12
N ILE A 128 -8.62 11.20 -10.57
CA ILE A 128 -8.67 12.65 -10.74
C ILE A 128 -7.55 13.18 -11.65
N LYS A 129 -6.70 12.28 -12.16
CA LYS A 129 -5.52 12.58 -12.99
C LYS A 129 -4.58 13.62 -12.36
N LYS A 130 -4.40 13.57 -11.03
CA LYS A 130 -3.48 14.46 -10.33
C LYS A 130 -2.38 13.68 -9.65
N SER A 131 -1.20 14.30 -9.63
CA SER A 131 -0.08 13.87 -8.83
C SER A 131 0.54 15.06 -8.14
N ILE A 132 1.15 14.83 -6.99
CA ILE A 132 2.05 15.80 -6.35
C ILE A 132 3.40 15.14 -6.10
N THR A 133 4.47 15.89 -6.33
CA THR A 133 5.81 15.48 -5.89
C THR A 133 6.02 16.02 -4.49
N LEU A 134 6.39 15.16 -3.55
CA LEU A 134 6.60 15.56 -2.16
C LEU A 134 7.91 16.34 -2.02
N PRO A 135 8.04 17.19 -0.97
CA PRO A 135 9.33 17.75 -0.60
C PRO A 135 10.34 16.63 -0.32
N LYS A 136 11.62 16.99 -0.33
CA LYS A 136 12.67 16.03 0.03
C LYS A 136 12.52 15.60 1.49
N PRO A 137 12.79 14.33 1.81
CA PRO A 137 12.84 13.86 3.18
C PRO A 137 13.93 14.58 3.97
N CYS A 138 13.82 14.54 5.31
CA CYS A 138 14.83 15.07 6.22
C CYS A 138 16.16 14.32 6.02
N ILE A 139 16.10 13.00 5.80
CA ILE A 139 17.27 12.15 5.63
C ILE A 139 17.58 11.97 4.13
N THR A 140 18.71 12.51 3.69
CA THR A 140 19.18 12.38 2.30
C THR A 140 20.55 11.73 2.20
N PHE A 141 20.82 11.06 1.07
CA PHE A 141 22.09 10.46 0.71
C PHE A 141 23.24 11.47 0.74
N LYS A 142 22.98 12.70 0.28
CA LYS A 142 23.99 13.76 0.28
C LYS A 142 24.47 14.14 1.68
N ILE A 143 23.56 14.16 2.65
CA ILE A 143 23.83 14.59 4.02
C ILE A 143 24.30 13.41 4.87
N HIS A 144 23.67 12.24 4.72
CA HIS A 144 23.85 11.09 5.63
C HIS A 144 24.62 9.91 5.02
N GLY A 145 24.89 9.92 3.71
CA GLY A 145 25.56 8.83 3.01
C GLY A 145 24.61 7.70 2.60
N SER A 146 25.09 6.46 2.57
CA SER A 146 24.25 5.30 2.23
C SER A 146 23.15 5.11 3.26
N VAL A 147 21.89 5.02 2.78
CA VAL A 147 20.70 4.84 3.60
C VAL A 147 19.87 3.71 2.99
N SER A 148 19.61 2.65 3.77
CA SER A 148 18.55 1.70 3.45
C SER A 148 17.24 2.19 4.08
N SER A 149 16.12 1.95 3.41
CA SER A 149 14.83 2.47 3.88
C SER A 149 13.69 1.52 3.57
N HIS A 150 12.77 1.41 4.52
CA HIS A 150 11.50 0.71 4.37
C HIS A 150 10.38 1.74 4.36
N LEU A 151 9.48 1.62 3.39
CA LEU A 151 8.51 2.64 3.05
C LEU A 151 7.11 2.07 3.13
N ALA A 152 6.18 2.87 3.64
CA ALA A 152 4.76 2.52 3.61
C ALA A 152 3.90 3.76 3.37
N LEU A 153 2.79 3.56 2.68
CA LEU A 153 1.71 4.53 2.58
C LEU A 153 0.55 4.02 3.43
N GLY A 154 -0.02 4.90 4.24
CA GLY A 154 -1.26 4.59 4.94
C GLY A 154 -2.13 5.82 5.17
N PHE A 155 -3.31 5.57 5.73
CA PHE A 155 -4.29 6.59 6.07
C PHE A 155 -4.53 6.57 7.58
N ASP A 156 -4.31 7.70 8.24
CA ASP A 156 -4.62 7.90 9.65
C ASP A 156 -6.08 8.40 9.77
N PRO A 157 -7.02 7.55 10.20
CA PRO A 157 -8.42 7.95 10.35
C PRO A 157 -8.63 8.97 11.47
N ARG A 158 -7.72 9.08 12.46
CA ARG A 158 -7.87 9.99 13.60
C ARG A 158 -7.61 11.44 13.18
N SER A 159 -6.56 11.66 12.38
CA SER A 159 -6.24 12.98 11.82
C SER A 159 -6.85 13.22 10.44
N ASN A 160 -7.52 12.23 9.86
CA ASN A 160 -8.05 12.24 8.48
C ASN A 160 -6.95 12.61 7.46
N ASP A 161 -5.79 11.97 7.59
CA ASP A 161 -4.60 12.33 6.84
C ASP A 161 -3.94 11.13 6.16
N TYR A 162 -3.35 11.39 4.99
CA TYR A 162 -2.53 10.40 4.30
C TYR A 162 -1.07 10.60 4.72
N LYS A 163 -0.45 9.52 5.19
CA LYS A 163 0.91 9.56 5.70
C LYS A 163 1.82 8.62 4.92
N VAL A 164 3.02 9.08 4.60
CA VAL A 164 4.10 8.22 4.08
C VAL A 164 5.11 8.04 5.19
N VAL A 165 5.30 6.78 5.60
CA VAL A 165 6.25 6.40 6.65
C VAL A 165 7.54 5.95 5.99
N ARG A 166 8.66 6.44 6.50
CA ARG A 166 10.00 6.01 6.10
C ARG A 166 10.82 5.62 7.32
N ILE A 167 11.20 4.35 7.38
CA ILE A 167 12.09 3.77 8.38
C ILE A 167 13.48 3.71 7.76
N ALA A 168 14.39 4.59 8.18
CA ALA A 168 15.70 4.76 7.56
C ALA A 168 16.83 4.24 8.45
N PHE A 169 17.70 3.39 7.90
CA PHE A 169 18.93 2.93 8.54
C PHE A 169 20.13 3.56 7.85
N ILE A 170 20.95 4.29 8.61
CA ILE A 170 22.12 5.01 8.11
C ILE A 170 23.34 4.11 8.32
N SER A 171 23.99 3.69 7.22
CA SER A 171 25.11 2.73 7.30
C SER A 171 26.29 3.23 8.16
N ARG A 172 26.50 4.55 8.24
CA ARG A 172 27.57 5.15 9.07
C ARG A 172 27.33 5.02 10.58
N ASN A 173 26.08 4.80 10.99
CA ASN A 173 25.70 4.68 12.40
C ASN A 173 25.75 3.22 12.89
N HIS A 174 26.04 2.27 12.01
CA HIS A 174 26.10 0.86 12.39
C HIS A 174 27.34 0.56 13.23
N ILE A 175 27.12 0.20 14.49
CA ILE A 175 28.16 -0.29 15.40
C ILE A 175 28.05 -1.83 15.43
N PRO A 176 29.09 -2.57 15.02
CA PRO A 176 29.06 -4.03 15.04
C PRO A 176 28.74 -4.57 16.45
N GLY A 177 27.70 -5.40 16.53
CA GLY A 177 27.26 -6.02 17.79
C GLY A 177 26.16 -5.26 18.53
N GLU A 178 25.81 -4.04 18.12
CA GLU A 178 24.67 -3.29 18.67
C GLU A 178 23.41 -3.43 17.78
N PRO A 179 22.21 -3.39 18.37
CA PRO A 179 20.97 -3.34 17.59
C PRO A 179 20.93 -2.06 16.74
N GLU A 180 20.67 -2.21 15.44
CA GLU A 180 20.45 -1.06 14.57
C GLU A 180 19.14 -0.34 14.94
N ILE A 181 19.25 0.92 15.35
CA ILE A 181 18.09 1.78 15.61
C ILE A 181 17.83 2.63 14.36
N PRO A 182 16.64 2.53 13.74
CA PRO A 182 16.31 3.37 12.60
C PRO A 182 15.97 4.79 13.03
N ILE A 183 16.12 5.74 12.11
CA ILE A 183 15.45 7.04 12.21
C ILE A 183 14.14 6.94 11.42
N VAL A 184 13.05 7.33 12.05
CA VAL A 184 11.72 7.24 11.45
C VAL A 184 11.21 8.63 11.12
N GLU A 185 10.97 8.88 9.85
CA GLU A 185 10.36 10.11 9.37
C GLU A 185 8.99 9.83 8.72
N VAL A 186 8.07 10.76 8.93
CA VAL A 186 6.70 10.68 8.44
C VAL A 186 6.41 11.95 7.63
N TYR A 187 5.93 11.75 6.41
CA TYR A 187 5.29 12.81 5.64
C TYR A 187 3.81 12.86 5.98
N SER A 188 3.31 14.05 6.28
CA SER A 188 1.88 14.33 6.40
C SER A 188 1.40 15.08 5.17
N LEU A 189 0.33 14.59 4.52
CA LEU A 189 -0.27 15.29 3.39
C LEU A 189 -0.91 16.61 3.81
N SER A 190 -1.57 16.63 4.98
CA SER A 190 -2.20 17.83 5.54
C SER A 190 -1.19 18.93 5.89
N GLU A 191 -0.03 18.57 6.45
CA GLU A 191 1.05 19.51 6.77
C GLU A 191 1.93 19.84 5.56
N GLY A 192 1.92 18.97 4.55
CA GLY A 192 2.72 19.12 3.34
C GLY A 192 4.24 18.97 3.57
N SER A 193 4.67 18.38 4.69
CA SER A 193 6.08 18.30 5.08
C SER A 193 6.48 16.96 5.70
N TRP A 194 7.78 16.69 5.71
CA TRP A 194 8.38 15.56 6.42
C TRP A 194 8.79 15.99 7.82
N ARG A 195 8.63 15.10 8.79
CA ARG A 195 9.21 15.27 10.12
C ARG A 195 9.78 13.98 10.66
N ILE A 196 10.87 14.10 11.42
CA ILE A 196 11.42 13.00 12.20
C ILE A 196 10.55 12.81 13.45
N THR A 197 10.23 11.56 13.75
CA THR A 197 9.38 11.16 14.87
C THR A 197 10.23 10.61 16.02
N SER A 198 9.62 10.50 17.20
CA SER A 198 10.23 9.78 18.34
C SER A 198 9.99 8.27 18.29
N ALA A 199 9.42 7.74 17.20
CA ALA A 199 9.04 6.34 17.08
C ALA A 199 10.21 5.36 17.22
N SER A 200 11.44 5.82 16.92
CA SER A 200 12.68 5.05 17.13
C SER A 200 12.80 4.50 18.55
N ALA A 201 12.24 5.18 19.56
CA ALA A 201 12.25 4.71 20.95
C ALA A 201 11.35 3.47 21.19
N SER A 202 10.34 3.27 20.36
CA SER A 202 9.45 2.09 20.40
C SER A 202 9.88 0.98 19.44
N PHE A 203 10.91 1.21 18.62
CA PHE A 203 11.36 0.24 17.64
C PHE A 203 11.97 -0.99 18.35
N PRO A 204 11.44 -2.19 18.12
CA PRO A 204 11.93 -3.40 18.79
C PRO A 204 13.37 -3.74 18.36
N PRO A 205 14.26 -4.10 19.31
CA PRO A 205 15.61 -4.51 18.98
C PRO A 205 15.61 -5.85 18.23
N GLY A 206 16.66 -6.09 17.43
CA GLY A 206 16.86 -7.37 16.77
C GLY A 206 15.94 -7.60 15.56
N ILE A 207 15.13 -6.64 15.14
CA ILE A 207 14.33 -6.77 13.92
C ILE A 207 15.20 -6.62 12.66
N SER A 208 14.92 -7.45 11.67
CA SER A 208 15.41 -7.32 10.30
C SER A 208 14.27 -7.41 9.29
N PHE A 209 14.30 -6.54 8.30
CA PHE A 209 13.35 -6.50 7.21
C PHE A 209 13.71 -7.55 6.14
N ASN A 210 12.69 -8.22 5.56
CA ASN A 210 12.85 -9.24 4.51
C ASN A 210 12.14 -8.85 3.20
N ASP A 211 11.71 -7.60 3.11
CA ASP A 211 10.89 -7.07 2.05
C ASP A 211 11.78 -6.70 0.84
N TRP A 212 11.79 -7.59 -0.15
CA TRP A 212 12.30 -7.33 -1.50
C TRP A 212 11.43 -6.29 -2.24
N ASN A 213 11.46 -5.03 -1.78
CA ASN A 213 10.71 -3.91 -2.34
C ASN A 213 9.18 -4.13 -2.44
N HIS A 214 8.63 -5.02 -1.62
CA HIS A 214 7.17 -5.24 -1.57
C HIS A 214 6.50 -4.16 -0.72
N PRO A 215 5.37 -3.59 -1.18
CA PRO A 215 4.60 -2.64 -0.38
C PRO A 215 4.16 -3.23 0.96
N ALA A 216 4.27 -2.43 2.01
CA ALA A 216 3.67 -2.73 3.31
C ALA A 216 2.13 -2.70 3.23
N ALA A 217 1.46 -3.49 4.07
CA ALA A 217 0.01 -3.49 4.14
C ALA A 217 -0.51 -2.33 4.99
N SER A 218 -1.48 -1.57 4.49
CA SER A 218 -2.18 -0.52 5.25
C SER A 218 -3.57 -0.99 5.68
N LEU A 219 -3.82 -1.06 6.98
CA LEU A 219 -5.10 -1.49 7.55
C LEU A 219 -5.34 -0.84 8.92
N ASN A 220 -6.57 -0.47 9.23
CA ASN A 220 -6.97 0.00 10.57
C ASN A 220 -6.14 1.17 11.13
N GLY A 221 -5.71 2.11 10.29
CA GLY A 221 -4.88 3.24 10.73
C GLY A 221 -3.42 2.90 11.01
N ALA A 222 -2.97 1.69 10.64
CA ALA A 222 -1.60 1.25 10.81
C ALA A 222 -1.02 0.70 9.49
N VAL A 223 0.30 0.75 9.38
CA VAL A 223 1.06 0.08 8.31
C VAL A 223 1.80 -1.13 8.88
N HIS A 224 1.88 -2.20 8.12
CA HIS A 224 2.35 -3.50 8.58
C HIS A 224 3.46 -3.99 7.64
N PHE A 225 4.60 -4.34 8.22
CA PHE A 225 5.76 -4.87 7.51
C PHE A 225 5.99 -6.32 7.94
N ALA A 226 6.32 -7.18 6.98
CA ALA A 226 6.82 -8.52 7.29
C ALA A 226 8.29 -8.40 7.68
N VAL A 227 8.64 -8.87 8.88
CA VAL A 227 9.99 -8.79 9.43
C VAL A 227 10.38 -10.09 10.08
N HIS A 228 11.66 -10.23 10.45
CA HIS A 228 12.19 -11.38 11.18
C HIS A 228 12.88 -10.91 12.44
N ASP A 229 12.89 -11.76 13.45
CA ASP A 229 13.79 -11.63 14.59
C ASP A 229 15.17 -12.16 14.20
N ARG A 230 16.23 -11.35 14.36
CA ARG A 230 17.63 -11.77 14.15
C ARG A 230 18.02 -12.90 15.10
N GLY A 231 17.44 -12.96 16.30
CA GLY A 231 17.65 -14.04 17.27
C GLY A 231 16.96 -15.35 16.86
N ASN A 232 15.94 -15.28 16.01
CA ASN A 232 15.23 -16.44 15.49
C ASN A 232 14.73 -16.18 14.06
N ALA A 233 15.64 -16.29 13.10
CA ALA A 233 15.37 -16.04 11.68
C ALA A 233 14.33 -17.01 11.05
N TYR A 234 13.87 -18.01 11.81
CA TYR A 234 12.89 -19.00 11.38
C TYR A 234 11.44 -18.58 11.65
N CYS A 235 11.21 -17.51 12.42
CA CYS A 235 9.88 -17.06 12.78
C CYS A 235 9.61 -15.66 12.22
N PRO A 236 8.80 -15.53 11.15
CA PRO A 236 8.39 -14.21 10.69
C PRO A 236 7.50 -13.55 11.75
N LEU A 237 7.64 -12.24 11.85
CA LEU A 237 6.85 -11.36 12.68
C LEU A 237 6.21 -10.30 11.79
N VAL A 238 5.16 -9.65 12.30
CA VAL A 238 4.62 -8.45 11.67
C VAL A 238 4.97 -7.24 12.54
N LEU A 239 5.73 -6.32 11.97
CA LEU A 239 5.98 -5.02 12.58
C LEU A 239 4.86 -4.07 12.14
N SER A 240 4.01 -3.68 13.08
CA SER A 240 3.00 -2.66 12.90
C SER A 240 3.57 -1.30 13.31
N PHE A 241 3.23 -0.26 12.55
CA PHE A 241 3.43 1.14 12.94
C PHE A 241 2.07 1.84 12.92
N ASP A 242 1.62 2.26 14.10
CA ASP A 242 0.40 3.02 14.27
C ASP A 242 0.58 4.44 13.71
N LEU A 243 -0.22 4.85 12.73
CA LEU A 243 -0.05 6.15 12.09
C LEU A 243 -0.53 7.31 12.96
N GLY A 244 -1.43 7.04 13.92
CA GLY A 244 -1.95 8.04 14.83
C GLY A 244 -0.96 8.31 15.95
N ASP A 245 -0.62 7.27 16.70
CA ASP A 245 0.23 7.34 17.89
C ASP A 245 1.73 7.32 17.54
N GLU A 246 2.07 6.90 16.32
CA GLU A 246 3.45 6.87 15.80
C GLU A 246 4.37 5.99 16.64
N VAL A 247 3.85 4.81 16.99
CA VAL A 247 4.54 3.79 17.77
C VAL A 247 4.58 2.47 17.03
N PHE A 248 5.67 1.73 17.23
CA PHE A 248 5.80 0.37 16.74
C PHE A 248 5.17 -0.63 17.68
N ARG A 249 4.57 -1.68 17.10
CA ARG A 249 4.08 -2.85 17.82
C ARG A 249 4.46 -4.11 17.05
N VAL A 250 4.81 -5.17 17.77
CA VAL A 250 5.07 -6.48 17.18
C VAL A 250 3.81 -7.32 17.29
N ILE A 251 3.40 -7.90 16.17
CA ILE A 251 2.34 -8.89 16.11
C ILE A 251 3.01 -10.23 15.80
N SER A 252 2.90 -11.16 16.73
CA SER A 252 3.40 -12.52 16.56
C SER A 252 2.56 -13.28 15.53
N VAL A 253 3.18 -14.27 14.93
CA VAL A 253 2.53 -15.23 14.04
C VAL A 253 2.68 -16.63 14.67
N PRO A 254 1.69 -17.54 14.58
CA PRO A 254 1.76 -18.79 15.32
C PRO A 254 2.95 -19.67 14.92
N ASN A 255 3.51 -20.35 15.91
CA ASN A 255 4.70 -21.17 15.76
C ASN A 255 4.48 -22.34 14.80
N GLY A 256 5.53 -22.68 14.04
CA GLY A 256 5.51 -23.83 13.12
C GLY A 256 4.74 -23.61 11.82
N MET A 257 4.20 -22.41 11.58
CA MET A 257 3.47 -22.10 10.35
C MET A 257 4.36 -21.84 9.13
N PHE A 258 5.64 -21.53 9.34
CA PHE A 258 6.56 -21.12 8.28
C PHE A 258 7.82 -21.95 8.26
N GLY A 259 8.32 -22.17 7.06
CA GLY A 259 9.59 -22.81 6.81
C GLY A 259 10.76 -21.86 7.02
N ALA A 260 11.89 -22.42 7.43
CA ALA A 260 13.17 -21.73 7.34
C ALA A 260 13.41 -21.19 5.92
N GLY A 261 13.57 -19.87 5.79
CA GLY A 261 13.87 -19.19 4.54
C GLY A 261 12.66 -18.76 3.72
N ASP A 262 11.42 -18.96 4.18
CA ASP A 262 10.24 -18.50 3.45
C ASP A 262 10.26 -16.96 3.27
N SER A 263 9.92 -16.50 2.07
CA SER A 263 9.75 -15.06 1.82
C SER A 263 8.33 -14.67 2.19
N VAL A 264 8.20 -13.80 3.19
CA VAL A 264 6.90 -13.39 3.74
C VAL A 264 6.63 -11.94 3.43
N HIS A 265 5.42 -11.66 2.96
CA HIS A 265 4.94 -10.31 2.66
C HIS A 265 3.58 -10.07 3.28
N THR A 266 3.37 -8.88 3.81
CA THR A 266 2.06 -8.44 4.33
C THR A 266 1.18 -7.95 3.19
N SER A 267 -0.13 -8.21 3.28
CA SER A 267 -1.14 -7.64 2.40
C SER A 267 -2.47 -7.51 3.15
N VAL A 268 -3.50 -7.01 2.47
CA VAL A 268 -4.87 -6.95 2.97
C VAL A 268 -5.77 -7.78 2.06
N PHE A 269 -6.40 -8.82 2.62
CA PHE A 269 -7.36 -9.65 1.90
C PHE A 269 -8.73 -9.57 2.57
N GLY A 270 -9.74 -9.18 1.79
CA GLY A 270 -11.12 -9.10 2.30
C GLY A 270 -11.26 -8.19 3.52
N GLY A 271 -10.46 -7.12 3.62
CA GLY A 271 -10.43 -6.23 4.78
C GLY A 271 -9.70 -6.78 6.01
N SER A 272 -9.04 -7.93 5.90
CA SER A 272 -8.26 -8.54 6.97
C SER A 272 -6.76 -8.48 6.66
N LEU A 273 -5.93 -8.40 7.70
CA LEU A 273 -4.48 -8.48 7.55
C LEU A 273 -4.07 -9.89 7.12
N SER A 274 -3.16 -9.98 6.17
CA SER A 274 -2.77 -11.25 5.57
C SER A 274 -1.27 -11.35 5.34
N LEU A 275 -0.78 -12.59 5.28
CA LEU A 275 0.59 -12.93 4.94
C LEU A 275 0.61 -13.80 3.68
N LEU A 276 1.39 -13.38 2.68
CA LEU A 276 1.76 -14.20 1.54
C LEU A 276 3.13 -14.79 1.80
N CYS A 277 3.20 -16.11 1.83
CA CYS A 277 4.40 -16.84 2.25
C CYS A 277 4.86 -17.71 1.10
N HIS A 278 5.97 -17.34 0.48
CA HIS A 278 6.55 -18.03 -0.66
C HIS A 278 7.63 -18.99 -0.20
N ASP A 279 7.51 -20.25 -0.61
CA ASP A 279 8.59 -21.23 -0.44
C ASP A 279 9.75 -20.86 -1.37
N THR A 280 10.89 -20.48 -0.79
CA THR A 280 12.10 -20.10 -1.54
C THR A 280 13.17 -21.18 -1.55
N ARG A 281 12.89 -22.37 -0.99
CA ARG A 281 13.88 -23.43 -0.84
C ARG A 281 14.39 -23.88 -2.21
N LYS A 282 15.71 -23.80 -2.40
CA LYS A 282 16.39 -24.04 -3.70
C LYS A 282 16.20 -25.45 -4.29
N HIS A 283 15.66 -26.40 -3.51
CA HIS A 283 15.52 -27.81 -3.90
C HIS A 283 14.08 -28.35 -3.80
N THR A 284 13.08 -27.50 -3.56
CA THR A 284 11.69 -27.95 -3.60
C THR A 284 11.22 -28.05 -5.05
N VAL A 285 10.77 -29.25 -5.43
CA VAL A 285 10.20 -29.53 -6.76
C VAL A 285 8.88 -28.77 -6.95
N ASN A 286 8.20 -28.42 -5.85
CA ASN A 286 6.93 -27.72 -5.85
C ASN A 286 7.06 -26.39 -5.12
N LYS A 287 7.19 -25.28 -5.86
CA LYS A 287 7.14 -23.94 -5.26
C LYS A 287 5.68 -23.60 -4.99
N CYS A 288 5.38 -23.11 -3.79
CA CYS A 288 4.03 -22.69 -3.46
C CYS A 288 4.01 -21.34 -2.74
N CYS A 289 2.86 -20.66 -2.80
CA CYS A 289 2.55 -19.51 -1.97
C CYS A 289 1.40 -19.86 -1.03
N SER A 290 1.65 -19.81 0.27
CA SER A 290 0.60 -19.95 1.28
C SER A 290 0.05 -18.58 1.66
N ILE A 291 -1.28 -18.45 1.64
CA ILE A 291 -1.98 -17.22 2.04
C ILE A 291 -2.62 -17.45 3.41
N TRP A 292 -2.18 -16.68 4.39
CA TRP A 292 -2.70 -16.68 5.75
C TRP A 292 -3.45 -15.39 6.02
N VAL A 293 -4.56 -15.49 6.76
CA VAL A 293 -5.41 -14.34 7.10
C VAL A 293 -5.65 -14.33 8.60
N MET A 294 -5.45 -13.17 9.22
CA MET A 294 -5.79 -12.88 10.60
C MET A 294 -7.28 -12.53 10.68
N LYS A 295 -8.09 -13.44 11.21
CA LYS A 295 -9.56 -13.26 11.27
C LYS A 295 -9.97 -12.17 12.26
N GLU A 296 -9.22 -12.03 13.35
CA GLU A 296 -9.44 -11.01 14.36
C GLU A 296 -8.18 -10.19 14.53
N TYR A 297 -8.26 -8.89 14.24
CA TYR A 297 -7.09 -8.01 14.22
C TYR A 297 -6.39 -7.98 15.59
N GLY A 298 -5.09 -8.28 15.59
CA GLY A 298 -4.25 -8.34 16.79
C GLY A 298 -4.33 -9.65 17.59
N VAL A 299 -5.21 -10.58 17.24
CA VAL A 299 -5.36 -11.86 17.94
C VAL A 299 -4.53 -12.94 17.22
N VAL A 300 -3.43 -13.36 17.84
CA VAL A 300 -2.46 -14.31 17.25
C VAL A 300 -3.12 -15.65 16.89
N ASP A 301 -3.99 -16.17 17.75
CA ASP A 301 -4.65 -17.46 17.51
C ASP A 301 -5.69 -17.41 16.38
N SER A 302 -6.00 -16.22 15.85
CA SER A 302 -6.96 -16.03 14.75
C SER A 302 -6.34 -16.17 13.35
N TRP A 303 -5.02 -16.38 13.26
CA TRP A 303 -4.34 -16.64 12.00
C TRP A 303 -4.78 -17.99 11.42
N THR A 304 -5.30 -17.97 10.20
CA THR A 304 -5.78 -19.18 9.51
C THR A 304 -5.24 -19.25 8.09
N LYS A 305 -4.83 -20.44 7.67
CA LYS A 305 -4.42 -20.68 6.29
C LYS A 305 -5.67 -20.74 5.42
N GLN A 306 -5.78 -19.82 4.47
CA GLN A 306 -6.95 -19.77 3.59
C GLN A 306 -6.68 -20.48 2.26
N PHE A 307 -5.48 -20.29 1.70
CA PHE A 307 -5.14 -20.84 0.39
C PHE A 307 -3.70 -21.34 0.34
N THR A 308 -3.46 -22.31 -0.53
CA THR A 308 -2.12 -22.66 -1.00
C THR A 308 -2.15 -22.67 -2.51
N VAL A 309 -1.32 -21.80 -3.10
CA VAL A 309 -1.22 -21.59 -4.54
C VAL A 309 -0.01 -22.36 -5.02
N ASP A 310 -0.21 -23.30 -5.93
CA ASP A 310 0.91 -23.93 -6.64
C ASP A 310 1.50 -22.90 -7.62
N LEU A 311 2.80 -22.64 -7.50
CA LEU A 311 3.54 -21.73 -8.39
C LEU A 311 4.26 -22.49 -9.51
N ASN A 312 4.08 -23.82 -9.58
CA ASN A 312 4.54 -24.62 -10.70
C ASN A 312 3.85 -24.17 -12.01
N GLY A 313 4.54 -24.31 -13.13
CA GLY A 313 3.97 -23.97 -14.45
C GLY A 313 4.16 -22.52 -14.91
N GLY A 314 5.18 -21.82 -14.39
CA GLY A 314 5.57 -20.50 -14.89
C GLY A 314 5.01 -19.31 -14.11
N ILE A 315 4.32 -19.53 -12.98
CA ILE A 315 3.85 -18.46 -12.10
C ILE A 315 5.04 -17.89 -11.31
N GLU A 316 5.23 -16.58 -11.37
CA GLU A 316 6.31 -15.87 -10.66
C GLU A 316 5.89 -15.49 -9.23
N ARG A 317 4.72 -14.87 -9.07
CA ARG A 317 4.24 -14.41 -7.76
C ARG A 317 2.72 -14.28 -7.69
N VAL A 318 2.21 -14.35 -6.46
CA VAL A 318 0.83 -14.03 -6.12
C VAL A 318 0.74 -12.53 -5.89
N LEU A 319 -0.22 -11.87 -6.55
CA LEU A 319 -0.44 -10.43 -6.45
C LEU A 319 -1.61 -10.09 -5.51
N GLY A 320 -2.59 -10.99 -5.37
CA GLY A 320 -3.77 -10.77 -4.53
C GLY A 320 -4.89 -11.76 -4.80
N LEU A 321 -6.06 -11.50 -4.23
CA LEU A 321 -7.31 -12.23 -4.50
C LEU A 321 -8.33 -11.30 -5.14
N ARG A 322 -9.03 -11.83 -6.13
CA ARG A 322 -10.23 -11.27 -6.72
C ARG A 322 -11.41 -11.54 -5.79
N LYS A 323 -12.49 -10.78 -5.95
CA LYS A 323 -13.70 -10.91 -5.11
C LYS A 323 -14.39 -12.26 -5.26
N ASN A 324 -14.33 -12.86 -6.43
CA ASN A 324 -14.86 -14.21 -6.69
C ASN A 324 -13.99 -15.31 -6.08
N GLY A 325 -12.96 -14.97 -5.30
CA GLY A 325 -12.05 -15.93 -4.68
C GLY A 325 -10.95 -16.43 -5.61
N HIS A 326 -10.91 -15.98 -6.88
CA HIS A 326 -9.82 -16.32 -7.78
C HIS A 326 -8.53 -15.57 -7.41
N ILE A 327 -7.40 -16.25 -7.47
CA ILE A 327 -6.10 -15.67 -7.14
C ILE A 327 -5.56 -14.93 -8.36
N LEU A 328 -5.10 -13.70 -8.15
CA LEU A 328 -4.37 -12.94 -9.15
C LEU A 328 -2.88 -13.28 -9.06
N VAL A 329 -2.29 -13.70 -10.17
CA VAL A 329 -0.88 -14.09 -10.25
C VAL A 329 -0.17 -13.38 -11.40
N GLU A 330 1.13 -13.18 -11.26
CA GLU A 330 2.04 -12.85 -12.36
C GLU A 330 2.65 -14.15 -12.88
N ALA A 331 2.72 -14.32 -14.20
CA ALA A 331 3.29 -15.49 -14.84
C ALA A 331 4.31 -15.09 -15.91
N LYS A 332 5.33 -15.93 -16.10
CA LYS A 332 6.24 -15.88 -17.24
C LYS A 332 5.46 -16.29 -18.48
N VAL A 333 5.40 -15.37 -19.44
CA VAL A 333 4.84 -15.62 -20.78
C VAL A 333 5.92 -16.17 -21.69
#